data_AF-A0A4Y8TU65-F1
#
_entry.id   AF-A0A4Y8TU65-F1
#
_cell.length_a   1.000
_cell.length_b   1.000
_cell.length_c   1.000
_cell.angle_alpha   90.00
_cell.angle_beta   90.00
_cell.angle_gamma   90.00
#
_symmetry.space_group_name_H-M   'P 1'
#
loop_
_entity.id
_entity.type
_entity.pdbx_description
1 polymer ?
#
loop_
_entity_poly.entity_id
_entity_poly.type
_entity_poly.pdbx_seq_one_letter_code
_entity_poly.pdbx_strand_id
1 'polypeptide(L)'
;MGIELLIFADHSDTSDVVYHVPLTYRDAPLEGAEKYLLGTSDHAILGERFIYDAAGDPVFAAQARELLAGKVSAQHRYESFTEDPRIKLCADTTGKDAVIIRRPVASKPAQAGVLGIWENALGQELSGLVLRTA
;
A
#
# COMPACT_ATOMS: atom_id res chain seq x y z
N MET A 1 -13.98 3.10 -6.00
CA MET A 1 -12.60 2.61 -6.20
C MET A 1 -11.99 2.33 -4.84
N GLY A 2 -11.40 1.16 -4.65
CA GLY A 2 -10.71 0.78 -3.41
C GLY A 2 -9.20 0.88 -3.57
N ILE A 3 -8.49 1.23 -2.49
CA ILE A 3 -7.03 1.18 -2.40
C ILE A 3 -6.69 0.33 -1.18
N GLU A 4 -5.81 -0.65 -1.35
CA GLU A 4 -5.26 -1.43 -0.24
C GLU A 4 -3.74 -1.47 -0.32
N LEU A 5 -3.07 -1.39 0.83
CA LEU A 5 -1.63 -1.63 0.94
C LEU A 5 -1.45 -2.93 1.72
N LEU A 6 -1.11 -4.01 1.00
CA LEU A 6 -0.94 -5.32 1.60
C LEU A 6 0.53 -5.63 1.84
N ILE A 7 0.81 -6.27 2.97
CA ILE A 7 2.13 -6.81 3.29
C ILE A 7 1.99 -8.32 3.42
N PHE A 8 2.85 -9.05 2.72
CA PHE A 8 2.96 -10.50 2.81
C PHE A 8 4.36 -10.86 3.28
N ALA A 9 4.45 -11.60 4.37
CA ALA A 9 5.71 -12.22 4.78
C ALA A 9 5.78 -13.62 4.17
N ASP A 10 6.84 -13.86 3.41
CA ASP A 10 7.18 -15.16 2.84
C ASP A 10 8.08 -15.90 3.81
N HIS A 11 7.61 -17.07 4.25
CA HIS A 11 8.29 -17.95 5.19
C HIS A 11 8.63 -19.31 4.55
N SER A 12 8.71 -19.36 3.22
CA SER A 12 9.03 -20.59 2.49
C SER A 12 10.46 -21.09 2.75
N ASP A 13 11.37 -20.21 3.19
CA ASP A 13 12.70 -20.57 3.66
C ASP A 13 13.12 -19.77 4.92
N THR A 14 14.42 -19.77 5.26
CA THR A 14 14.95 -19.05 6.42
C THR A 14 15.12 -17.53 6.20
N SER A 15 14.84 -17.04 4.99
CA SER A 15 14.85 -15.62 4.69
C SER A 15 13.46 -15.04 4.94
N ASP A 16 13.35 -14.13 5.91
CA ASP A 16 12.12 -13.38 6.17
C ASP A 16 11.94 -12.30 5.07
N VAL A 17 11.50 -12.72 3.88
CA VAL A 17 11.24 -11.78 2.78
C VAL A 17 9.84 -11.22 2.93
N VAL A 18 9.75 -9.89 2.88
CA VAL A 18 8.48 -9.17 2.98
C VAL A 18 8.17 -8.55 1.63
N TYR A 19 6.94 -8.74 1.15
CA TYR A 19 6.42 -8.17 -0.08
C TYR A 19 5.35 -7.14 0.24
N HIS A 20 5.51 -5.94 -0.32
CA HIS A 20 4.50 -4.89 -0.31
C HIS A 20 3.78 -4.85 -1.66
N VAL A 21 2.48 -5.13 -1.60
CA VAL A 21 1.59 -5.31 -2.75
C VAL A 21 0.44 -4.30 -2.62
N PRO A 22 0.65 -3.03 -3.03
CA PRO A 22 -0.43 -2.07 -3.10
C PRO A 22 -1.35 -2.40 -4.28
N LEU A 23 -2.66 -2.42 -4.04
CA LEU A 23 -3.69 -2.78 -4.99
C LEU A 23 -4.70 -1.66 -5.16
N THR A 24 -5.25 -1.53 -6.37
CA THR A 24 -6.48 -0.77 -6.60
C THR A 24 -7.58 -1.64 -7.17
N TYR A 25 -8.82 -1.32 -6.81
CA TYR A 25 -10.04 -2.00 -7.24
C TYR A 25 -10.93 -1.02 -8.00
N ARG A 26 -11.23 -1.31 -9.26
CA ARG A 26 -12.09 -0.48 -10.12
C ARG A 26 -13.34 -1.23 -10.56
N ASP A 27 -14.38 -0.49 -10.89
CA ASP A 27 -15.65 -0.97 -11.42
C ASP A 27 -15.67 -1.11 -12.94
N ALA A 28 -14.62 -0.64 -13.62
CA ALA A 28 -14.38 -0.79 -15.06
C ALA A 28 -12.87 -0.90 -15.34
N PRO A 29 -12.47 -1.45 -16.51
CA PRO A 29 -11.08 -1.45 -16.94
C PRO A 29 -10.48 -0.04 -16.99
N LEU A 30 -9.21 0.07 -16.62
CA LEU A 30 -8.40 1.28 -16.77
C LEU A 30 -7.62 1.24 -18.08
N GLU A 31 -7.99 2.11 -19.02
CA GLU A 31 -7.32 2.26 -20.31
C GLU A 31 -5.84 2.63 -20.15
N GLY A 32 -4.96 1.93 -20.87
CA GLY A 32 -3.51 2.16 -20.86
C GLY A 32 -2.77 1.56 -19.65
N ALA A 33 -3.49 0.90 -18.75
CA ALA A 33 -2.91 0.23 -17.57
C ALA A 33 -2.99 -1.30 -17.66
N GLU A 34 -3.18 -1.87 -18.85
CA GLU A 34 -3.37 -3.31 -19.07
C GLU A 34 -2.20 -4.14 -18.50
N LYS A 35 -0.97 -3.62 -18.59
CA LYS A 35 0.22 -4.26 -18.01
C LYS A 35 0.23 -4.33 -16.48
N TYR A 36 -0.63 -3.57 -15.82
CA TYR A 36 -0.79 -3.55 -14.36
C TYR A 36 -2.04 -4.31 -13.92
N LEU A 37 -2.90 -4.78 -14.84
CA LEU A 37 -4.06 -5.59 -14.50
C LEU A 37 -3.59 -6.95 -13.96
N LEU A 38 -3.92 -7.22 -12.70
CA LEU A 38 -3.61 -8.49 -12.06
C LEU A 38 -4.71 -9.52 -12.30
N GLY A 39 -5.97 -9.06 -12.42
CA GLY A 39 -7.11 -9.90 -12.72
C GLY A 39 -8.43 -9.22 -12.43
N THR A 40 -9.52 -9.99 -12.54
CA THR A 40 -10.87 -9.56 -12.17
C THR A 40 -11.45 -10.43 -11.06
N SER A 41 -12.46 -9.91 -10.37
CA SER A 41 -13.17 -10.62 -9.29
C SER A 41 -14.63 -10.20 -9.24
N ASP A 42 -15.55 -11.15 -9.11
CA ASP A 42 -16.97 -10.88 -8.95
C ASP A 42 -17.30 -10.61 -7.48
N HIS A 43 -17.49 -9.35 -7.13
CA HIS A 43 -17.94 -8.98 -5.80
C HIS A 43 -19.46 -9.12 -5.70
N ALA A 44 -19.96 -9.94 -4.77
CA ALA A 44 -21.38 -10.29 -4.67
C ALA A 44 -22.34 -9.09 -4.64
N ILE A 45 -21.93 -7.97 -4.05
CA ILE A 45 -22.73 -6.72 -3.99
C ILE A 45 -22.37 -5.72 -5.10
N LEU A 46 -21.09 -5.59 -5.44
CA LEU A 46 -20.60 -4.50 -6.28
C LEU A 46 -20.50 -4.88 -7.76
N GLY A 47 -20.56 -6.18 -8.09
CA GLY A 47 -20.35 -6.73 -9.42
C GLY A 47 -18.87 -6.97 -9.74
N GLU A 48 -18.57 -7.16 -11.03
CA GLU A 48 -17.21 -7.39 -11.52
C GLU A 48 -16.28 -6.24 -11.13
N ARG A 49 -15.14 -6.57 -10.53
CA ARG A 49 -14.07 -5.63 -10.13
C ARG A 49 -12.80 -5.94 -10.89
N PHE A 50 -12.10 -4.91 -11.33
CA PHE A 50 -10.78 -4.99 -11.96
C PHE A 50 -9.71 -4.64 -10.93
N ILE A 51 -8.76 -5.55 -10.73
CA ILE A 51 -7.73 -5.47 -9.69
C ILE A 51 -6.40 -5.15 -10.36
N TYR A 52 -5.79 -4.02 -9.99
CA TYR A 52 -4.53 -3.56 -10.55
C TYR A 52 -3.41 -3.54 -9.49
N ASP A 53 -2.18 -3.73 -9.93
CA ASP A 53 -1.01 -3.23 -9.19
C ASP A 53 -1.12 -1.70 -9.15
N ALA A 54 -1.22 -1.15 -7.95
CA ALA A 54 -1.53 0.25 -7.73
C ALA A 54 -0.49 1.21 -8.33
N ALA A 55 0.73 0.73 -8.61
CA ALA A 55 1.75 1.51 -9.31
C ALA A 55 1.32 2.00 -10.70
N GLY A 56 0.36 1.32 -11.33
CA GLY A 56 -0.22 1.71 -12.61
C GLY A 56 -1.41 2.65 -12.52
N ASP A 57 -1.92 2.92 -11.31
CA ASP A 57 -3.17 3.64 -11.13
C ASP A 57 -2.91 5.11 -10.73
N PRO A 58 -3.33 6.10 -11.55
CA PRO A 58 -3.13 7.50 -11.23
C PRO A 58 -3.88 7.95 -9.97
N VAL A 59 -4.97 7.26 -9.59
CA VAL A 59 -5.69 7.57 -8.34
C VAL A 59 -4.86 7.15 -7.14
N PHE A 60 -4.19 6.00 -7.19
CA PHE A 60 -3.25 5.63 -6.13
C PHE A 60 -2.10 6.63 -6.03
N ALA A 61 -1.50 7.00 -7.15
CA ALA A 61 -0.41 7.98 -7.16
C ALA A 61 -0.83 9.32 -6.54
N ALA A 62 -2.04 9.80 -6.83
CA ALA A 62 -2.58 11.00 -6.21
C ALA A 62 -2.79 10.84 -4.70
N GLN A 63 -3.45 9.76 -4.26
CA GLN A 63 -3.74 9.54 -2.83
C GLN A 63 -2.48 9.28 -2.01
N ALA A 64 -1.49 8.59 -2.56
CA ALA A 64 -0.20 8.36 -1.90
C ALA A 64 0.55 9.67 -1.65
N ARG A 65 0.48 10.63 -2.58
CA ARG A 65 1.06 11.99 -2.38
C ARG A 65 0.32 12.77 -1.30
N GLU A 66 -1.00 12.72 -1.28
CA GLU A 66 -1.79 13.42 -0.25
C GLU A 66 -1.55 12.80 1.14
N LEU A 67 -1.39 11.47 1.23
CA LEU A 67 -1.03 10.78 2.47
C LEU A 67 0.35 11.25 2.96
N LEU A 68 1.34 11.25 2.06
CA LEU A 68 2.69 11.76 2.30
C LEU A 68 2.73 13.24 2.69
N ALA A 69 1.82 14.06 2.17
CA ALA A 69 1.65 15.46 2.58
C ALA A 69 0.90 15.63 3.91
N GLY A 70 0.48 14.54 4.56
CA GLY A 70 -0.30 14.57 5.81
C GLY A 70 -1.70 15.16 5.66
N LYS A 71 -2.24 15.22 4.43
CA LYS A 71 -3.54 15.82 4.13
C LYS A 71 -4.68 14.81 4.19
N VAL A 72 -4.36 13.52 4.11
CA VAL A 72 -5.31 12.41 4.30
C VAL A 72 -4.71 11.40 5.28
N SER A 73 -5.58 10.66 5.96
CA SER A 73 -5.22 9.61 6.90
C SER A 73 -5.42 8.23 6.28
N ALA A 74 -4.55 7.28 6.61
CA ALA A 74 -4.78 5.87 6.28
C ALA A 74 -6.05 5.36 6.97
N GLN A 75 -6.85 4.56 6.25
CA GLN A 75 -8.08 3.97 6.77
C GLN A 75 -7.86 2.52 7.21
N HIS A 76 -8.65 2.08 8.18
CA HIS A 76 -8.68 0.71 8.66
C HIS A 76 -9.19 -0.22 7.56
N ARG A 77 -8.56 -1.39 7.45
CA ARG A 77 -8.85 -2.33 6.35
C ARG A 77 -10.23 -2.98 6.43
N TYR A 78 -10.75 -3.18 7.64
CA TYR A 78 -12.01 -3.91 7.85
C TYR A 78 -13.17 -3.01 8.28
N GLU A 79 -12.89 -1.78 8.70
CA GLU A 79 -13.88 -0.88 9.27
C GLU A 79 -13.93 0.41 8.46
N SER A 80 -15.04 0.60 7.76
CA SER A 80 -15.27 1.78 6.94
C SER A 80 -15.29 3.04 7.81
N PHE A 81 -14.71 4.13 7.28
CA PHE A 81 -14.65 5.44 7.94
C PHE A 81 -13.89 5.46 9.29
N THR A 82 -13.06 4.45 9.53
CA THR A 82 -12.18 4.37 10.68
C THR A 82 -10.75 4.60 10.22
N GLU A 83 -10.00 5.50 10.87
CA GLU A 83 -8.57 5.67 10.59
C GLU A 83 -7.76 4.48 11.13
N ASP A 84 -6.66 4.09 10.48
CA ASP A 84 -5.68 3.17 11.06
C ASP A 84 -4.55 3.98 11.74
N PRO A 85 -4.56 4.12 13.07
CA PRO A 85 -3.57 4.92 13.76
C PRO A 85 -2.18 4.28 13.75
N ARG A 86 -2.02 3.02 13.31
CA ARG A 86 -0.72 2.34 13.28
C ARG A 86 0.11 2.76 12.08
N ILE A 87 -0.52 3.27 11.02
CA ILE A 87 0.19 3.79 9.85
C ILE A 87 0.70 5.20 10.17
N LYS A 88 2.02 5.36 10.17
CA LYS A 88 2.67 6.61 10.57
C LYS A 88 3.40 7.27 9.41
N LEU A 89 3.30 8.60 9.34
CA LEU A 89 4.20 9.40 8.53
C LEU A 89 5.53 9.62 9.26
N CYS A 90 6.61 9.53 8.52
CA CYS A 90 7.92 9.99 8.95
C CYS A 90 8.25 11.26 8.17
N ALA A 91 8.20 12.42 8.86
CA ALA A 91 8.43 13.78 8.34
C ALA A 91 7.39 14.30 7.31
N ASP A 92 7.33 15.63 7.17
CA ASP A 92 6.52 16.29 6.14
C ASP A 92 7.19 16.14 4.77
N THR A 93 6.41 15.68 3.79
CA THR A 93 6.87 15.40 2.44
C THR A 93 6.08 16.09 1.35
N THR A 94 5.43 17.21 1.71
CA THR A 94 4.62 18.03 0.82
C THR A 94 5.30 18.27 -0.54
N GLY A 95 4.58 17.95 -1.61
CA GLY A 95 5.00 18.20 -2.99
C GLY A 95 5.90 17.13 -3.63
N LYS A 96 6.25 16.06 -2.90
CA LYS A 96 7.06 14.96 -3.44
C LYS A 96 6.20 13.81 -3.94
N ASP A 97 6.68 13.12 -4.97
CA ASP A 97 6.04 11.91 -5.48
C ASP A 97 6.30 10.72 -4.55
N ALA A 98 5.33 9.81 -4.50
CA ALA A 98 5.42 8.57 -3.74
C ALA A 98 6.14 7.50 -4.57
N VAL A 99 7.13 6.86 -3.97
CA VAL A 99 7.82 5.68 -4.50
C VAL A 99 7.46 4.47 -3.64
N ILE A 100 6.88 3.45 -4.28
CA ILE A 100 6.55 2.18 -3.62
C ILE A 100 7.84 1.41 -3.30
N ILE A 101 8.00 1.01 -2.05
CA ILE A 101 9.01 0.04 -1.64
C ILE A 101 8.38 -1.35 -1.71
N ARG A 102 8.73 -2.12 -2.74
CA ARG A 102 8.15 -3.46 -2.99
C ARG A 102 8.59 -4.52 -1.99
N ARG A 103 9.79 -4.36 -1.42
CA ARG A 103 10.37 -5.27 -0.43
C ARG A 103 10.85 -4.45 0.76
N PRO A 104 9.94 -4.06 1.67
CA PRO A 104 10.31 -3.28 2.84
C PRO A 104 11.19 -4.11 3.77
N VAL A 105 12.07 -3.43 4.49
CA VAL A 105 12.95 -4.05 5.49
C VAL A 105 12.73 -3.40 6.84
N ALA A 106 12.76 -4.22 7.89
CA ALA A 106 12.58 -3.73 9.25
C ALA A 106 13.75 -2.78 9.59
N SER A 107 13.44 -1.51 9.82
CA SER A 107 14.47 -0.49 10.05
C SER A 107 13.87 0.78 10.63
N LYS A 108 14.69 1.55 11.36
CA LYS A 108 14.34 2.94 11.66
C LYS A 108 14.32 3.73 10.36
N PRO A 109 13.31 4.59 10.12
CA PRO A 109 13.25 5.37 8.89
C PRO A 109 14.46 6.31 8.82
N ALA A 110 15.30 6.11 7.80
CA ALA A 110 16.42 7.00 7.48
C ALA A 110 16.01 8.18 6.59
N GLN A 111 14.80 8.12 6.04
CA GLN A 111 14.24 9.10 5.12
C GLN A 111 12.73 9.23 5.31
N ALA A 112 12.18 10.32 4.77
CA ALA A 112 10.78 10.62 4.90
C ALA A 112 9.88 9.71 4.05
N GLY A 113 8.73 9.32 4.60
CA GLY A 113 7.83 8.35 3.98
C GLY A 113 6.71 7.85 4.89
N VAL A 114 6.09 6.75 4.49
CA VAL A 114 5.05 6.04 5.26
C VAL A 114 5.63 4.78 5.86
N LEU A 115 5.45 4.60 7.16
CA LEU A 115 5.78 3.38 7.88
C LEU A 115 4.61 2.39 7.80
N GLY A 116 4.91 1.19 7.33
CA GLY A 116 4.05 0.03 7.44
C GLY A 116 4.53 -0.88 8.56
N ILE A 117 3.65 -1.79 8.96
CA ILE A 117 3.88 -2.79 10.00
C ILE A 117 3.56 -4.18 9.46
N TRP A 118 4.27 -5.18 9.96
CA TRP A 118 4.02 -6.59 9.66
C TRP A 118 4.57 -7.47 10.79
N GLU A 119 4.21 -8.74 10.77
CA GLU A 119 4.66 -9.73 11.75
C GLU A 119 5.67 -10.68 11.08
N ASN A 120 6.71 -11.10 11.80
CA ASN A 120 7.61 -12.17 11.35
C ASN A 120 7.14 -13.56 11.79
N ALA A 121 7.86 -14.62 11.41
CA ALA A 121 7.51 -15.99 11.77
C ALA A 121 7.47 -16.28 13.28
N LEU A 122 8.08 -15.41 14.11
CA LEU A 122 8.11 -15.52 15.57
C LEU A 122 6.98 -14.74 16.25
N GLY A 123 6.06 -14.14 15.51
CA GLY A 123 5.00 -13.31 16.07
C GLY A 123 5.46 -11.91 16.49
N GLN A 124 6.66 -11.48 16.07
CA GLN A 124 7.19 -10.17 16.43
C GLN A 124 6.72 -9.13 15.42
N GLU A 125 6.15 -8.04 15.91
CA GLU A 125 5.81 -6.88 15.09
C GLU A 125 7.09 -6.15 14.66
N LEU A 126 7.21 -5.94 13.35
CA LEU A 126 8.28 -5.21 12.69
C LEU A 126 7.69 -4.02 11.95
N SER A 127 8.51 -2.99 11.75
CA SER A 127 8.12 -1.80 10.98
C SER A 127 9.24 -1.30 10.08
N GLY A 128 8.84 -0.65 8.99
CA GLY A 128 9.75 -0.07 8.02
C GLY A 128 9.01 0.75 6.98
N LEU A 129 9.77 1.46 6.14
CA LEU A 129 9.17 2.28 5.08
C LEU A 129 8.53 1.40 4.01
N VAL A 130 7.27 1.68 3.69
CA VAL A 130 6.50 1.02 2.60
C VAL A 130 6.28 1.96 1.43
N LEU A 131 6.20 3.26 1.70
CA LEU A 131 6.28 4.33 0.72
C LEU A 131 7.40 5.27 1.15
N ARG A 132 8.15 5.76 0.16
CA ARG A 132 9.13 6.82 0.37
C ARG A 132 8.90 7.96 -0.60
N THR A 133 9.52 9.08 -0.32
CA THR A 133 9.61 10.18 -1.27
C THR A 133 10.66 9.92 -2.34
N ALA A 134 10.39 10.41 -3.56
CA ALA A 134 11.40 10.56 -4.60
C ALA A 134 12.46 11.60 -4.23
#